data_AF-A0A835DCY9-F1
#
_entry.id   AF-A0A835DCY9-F1
#
_cell.length_a   1.000
_cell.length_b   1.000
_cell.length_c   1.000
_cell.angle_alpha   90.00
_cell.angle_beta   90.00
_cell.angle_gamma   90.00
#
_symmetry.space_group_name_H-M   'P 1'
#
loop_
_entity.id
_entity.type
_entity.pdbx_description
1 polymer ?
#
loop_
_entity_poly.entity_id
_entity_poly.type
_entity_poly.pdbx_seq_one_letter_code
_entity_poly.pdbx_strand_id
1 'polypeptide(L)'
;MVVGFLPCCLSLSQQPDRPNCFSSHLVPKSYIRDIKRGCIPRPQILPCDYGEQPSGLRVFVLSDLHTDYSENMAWVKCLSTVRYKKDVLLVAGDVAETYNNFLLAMSLLKDRFEHVFFVPGNHDLWCRREGENYLDSIEKLNTLLDACRGLGVQTSPKVVDGLGIIPLFSWYHEVIG
;
A
#
# COMPACT_ATOMS: atom_id res chain seq x y z
N MET A 1 -0.73 -35.60 -49.63
CA MET A 1 -1.76 -34.61 -49.23
C MET A 1 -1.13 -33.22 -49.17
N VAL A 2 -1.95 -32.17 -49.14
CA VAL A 2 -1.61 -30.75 -49.36
C VAL A 2 -0.86 -30.17 -48.14
N VAL A 3 0.38 -29.66 -48.27
CA VAL A 3 0.82 -28.24 -48.44
C VAL A 3 0.30 -27.29 -47.34
N GLY A 4 1.06 -26.35 -46.73
CA GLY A 4 2.45 -25.85 -46.87
C GLY A 4 2.64 -24.65 -45.92
N PHE A 5 3.68 -23.80 -45.93
CA PHE A 5 4.96 -23.72 -46.66
C PHE A 5 5.99 -22.94 -45.79
N LEU A 6 7.27 -22.87 -46.21
CA LEU A 6 8.40 -22.31 -45.46
C LEU A 6 8.50 -20.75 -45.44
N PRO A 7 9.33 -20.16 -44.53
CA PRO A 7 9.62 -18.71 -44.49
C PRO A 7 10.64 -18.28 -45.55
N CYS A 8 10.88 -16.97 -45.68
CA CYS A 8 11.91 -16.39 -46.55
C CYS A 8 12.59 -15.15 -45.93
N CYS A 9 13.80 -14.81 -46.39
CA CYS A 9 14.61 -13.68 -45.89
C CYS A 9 15.37 -12.98 -47.04
N LEU A 10 15.69 -11.68 -46.85
CA LEU A 10 16.65 -10.87 -47.65
C LEU A 10 16.21 -10.59 -49.11
N SER A 11 16.59 -9.52 -49.82
CA SER A 11 17.30 -8.24 -49.53
C SER A 11 16.86 -7.21 -50.63
N LEU A 12 17.45 -6.06 -51.01
CA LEU A 12 18.74 -5.36 -50.79
C LEU A 12 18.58 -3.88 -51.25
N SER A 13 19.48 -2.95 -50.86
CA SER A 13 20.20 -1.96 -51.74
C SER A 13 20.60 -0.64 -51.04
N GLN A 14 21.46 0.15 -51.71
CA GLN A 14 22.29 1.30 -51.28
C GLN A 14 22.04 2.53 -52.21
N GLN A 15 22.47 3.78 -51.96
CA GLN A 15 22.91 4.47 -50.72
C GLN A 15 22.42 5.96 -50.65
N PRO A 16 23.18 7.05 -50.95
CA PRO A 16 23.23 8.19 -50.00
C PRO A 16 22.94 9.58 -50.61
N ASP A 17 22.75 10.62 -49.76
CA ASP A 17 23.26 11.97 -50.07
C ASP A 17 23.29 12.99 -48.90
N ARG A 18 24.09 14.06 -49.07
CA ARG A 18 24.28 15.29 -48.25
C ARG A 18 24.84 16.38 -49.21
N PRO A 19 24.70 17.72 -48.99
CA PRO A 19 25.04 18.41 -47.72
C PRO A 19 24.34 19.77 -47.42
N ASN A 20 24.83 20.49 -46.39
CA ASN A 20 24.68 21.93 -46.08
C ASN A 20 23.25 22.43 -45.72
N CYS A 21 23.06 23.42 -44.84
CA CYS A 21 23.92 24.55 -44.46
C CYS A 21 23.83 24.91 -42.94
N PHE A 22 24.71 25.78 -42.46
CA PHE A 22 24.67 26.38 -41.11
C PHE A 22 23.69 27.57 -41.03
N SER A 23 22.94 27.69 -39.93
CA SER A 23 22.65 29.00 -39.31
C SER A 23 22.31 28.84 -37.82
N SER A 24 22.48 29.92 -37.07
CA SER A 24 22.61 29.94 -35.60
C SER A 24 21.33 30.34 -34.84
N HIS A 25 21.34 30.02 -33.54
CA HIS A 25 20.47 30.52 -32.46
C HIS A 25 18.98 30.15 -32.47
N LEU A 26 18.50 29.60 -31.33
CA LEU A 26 17.51 30.27 -30.46
C LEU A 26 17.32 29.53 -29.12
N VAL A 27 17.53 30.26 -28.03
CA VAL A 27 17.20 30.05 -26.60
C VAL A 27 16.59 28.70 -26.14
N PRO A 28 17.15 28.03 -25.11
CA PRO A 28 16.51 26.87 -24.48
C PRO A 28 15.25 27.28 -23.70
N LYS A 29 14.09 26.74 -24.05
CA LYS A 29 12.87 26.85 -23.24
C LYS A 29 12.81 25.71 -22.22
N SER A 30 12.56 26.05 -20.97
CA SER A 30 12.46 25.11 -19.85
C SER A 30 11.26 24.18 -20.02
N TYR A 31 11.50 22.87 -20.05
CA TYR A 31 10.45 21.85 -20.14
C TYR A 31 9.86 21.56 -18.75
N ILE A 32 9.17 22.56 -18.18
CA ILE A 32 8.37 22.38 -16.96
C ILE A 32 7.23 21.42 -17.32
N ARG A 33 7.28 20.20 -16.79
CA ARG A 33 6.15 19.28 -16.81
C ARG A 33 5.14 19.78 -15.78
N ASP A 34 4.04 20.36 -16.26
CA ASP A 34 2.88 20.67 -15.43
C ASP A 34 2.30 19.36 -14.85
N ILE A 35 2.74 19.02 -13.64
CA ILE A 35 2.07 18.00 -12.82
C ILE A 35 0.73 18.59 -12.40
N LYS A 36 -0.28 18.42 -13.27
CA LYS A 36 -1.68 18.63 -12.91
C LYS A 36 -1.95 17.82 -11.65
N ARG A 37 -2.19 18.50 -10.53
CA ARG A 37 -2.73 17.90 -9.31
C ARG A 37 -4.16 17.45 -9.61
N GLY A 38 -4.27 16.29 -10.26
CA GLY A 38 -5.52 15.58 -10.46
C GLY A 38 -5.99 15.06 -9.12
N CYS A 39 -6.67 15.93 -8.36
CA CYS A 39 -7.44 15.54 -7.19
C CYS A 39 -8.61 14.69 -7.66
N ILE A 40 -8.37 13.41 -7.95
CA ILE A 40 -9.42 12.41 -8.18
C ILE A 40 -10.23 12.37 -6.89
N PRO A 41 -11.49 12.82 -6.87
CA PRO A 41 -12.30 12.73 -5.67
C PRO A 41 -12.53 11.24 -5.43
N ARG A 42 -12.02 10.68 -4.32
CA ARG A 42 -12.36 9.31 -3.91
C ARG A 42 -13.89 9.24 -3.89
N PRO A 43 -14.53 8.36 -4.68
CA PRO A 43 -15.98 8.23 -4.67
C PRO A 43 -16.45 8.04 -3.24
N GLN A 44 -17.43 8.85 -2.80
CA GLN A 44 -18.01 8.61 -1.49
C GLN A 44 -18.67 7.24 -1.55
N ILE A 45 -18.22 6.32 -0.69
CA ILE A 45 -18.89 5.05 -0.49
C ILE A 45 -20.28 5.40 0.03
N LEU A 46 -21.28 5.30 -0.85
CA LEU A 46 -22.67 5.56 -0.50
C LEU A 46 -23.00 4.68 0.71
N PRO A 47 -23.56 5.25 1.79
CA PRO A 47 -24.09 4.42 2.86
C PRO A 47 -25.07 3.41 2.27
N CYS A 48 -24.94 2.14 2.65
CA CYS A 48 -26.03 1.19 2.50
C CYS A 48 -27.27 1.82 3.14
N ASP A 49 -28.41 1.75 2.44
CA ASP A 49 -29.55 2.63 2.72
C ASP A 49 -29.98 2.54 4.19
N TYR A 50 -30.16 3.69 4.84
CA TYR A 50 -30.32 3.77 6.31
C TYR A 50 -31.76 3.50 6.78
N GLY A 51 -32.51 2.71 5.99
CA GLY A 51 -33.78 2.11 6.36
C GLY A 51 -33.55 0.75 7.03
N GLU A 52 -33.77 0.72 8.35
CA GLU A 52 -33.32 -0.33 9.28
C GLU A 52 -31.79 -0.38 9.48
N GLN A 53 -31.36 -0.73 10.70
CA GLN A 53 -29.94 -0.92 11.00
C GLN A 53 -29.50 -2.29 10.47
N PRO A 54 -28.44 -2.39 9.64
CA PRO A 54 -27.91 -3.69 9.24
C PRO A 54 -27.40 -4.43 10.48
N SER A 55 -28.12 -5.49 10.87
CA SER A 55 -27.91 -6.27 12.09
C SER A 55 -26.72 -7.24 12.03
N GLY A 56 -25.74 -6.97 11.17
CA GLY A 56 -24.60 -7.83 10.87
C GLY A 56 -23.25 -7.13 11.04
N LEU A 57 -22.23 -7.96 11.25
CA LEU A 57 -20.84 -7.54 11.42
C LEU A 57 -20.35 -6.71 10.22
N ARG A 58 -19.86 -5.49 10.46
CA ARG A 58 -19.22 -4.66 9.43
C ARG A 58 -17.71 -4.86 9.47
N VAL A 59 -17.13 -5.15 8.31
CA VAL A 59 -15.68 -5.35 8.15
C VAL A 59 -15.13 -4.32 7.16
N PHE A 60 -14.12 -3.59 7.61
CA PHE A 60 -13.36 -2.63 6.82
C PHE A 60 -11.97 -3.18 6.52
N VAL A 61 -11.38 -2.77 5.40
CA VAL A 61 -10.01 -3.15 5.01
C VAL A 61 -9.23 -1.89 4.63
N LEU A 62 -8.01 -1.77 5.13
CA LEU A 62 -7.04 -0.73 4.78
C LEU A 62 -5.64 -1.35 4.63
N SER A 63 -4.80 -0.71 3.83
CA SER A 63 -3.38 -1.00 3.62
C SER A 63 -2.68 0.30 3.25
N ASP A 64 -1.35 0.28 3.08
CA ASP A 64 -0.57 1.38 2.49
C ASP A 64 -0.79 2.73 3.21
N LEU A 65 -0.90 2.70 4.54
CA LEU A 65 -1.14 3.91 5.33
C LEU A 65 0.10 4.81 5.38
N HIS A 66 1.32 4.26 5.30
CA HIS A 66 2.61 4.97 5.33
C HIS A 66 2.60 6.21 6.24
N THR A 67 2.28 6.03 7.52
CA THR A 67 1.96 7.14 8.43
C THR A 67 3.17 7.98 8.87
N ASP A 68 4.36 7.70 8.35
CA ASP A 68 5.50 8.61 8.38
C ASP A 68 5.28 9.86 7.49
N TYR A 69 4.39 9.78 6.50
CA TYR A 69 3.81 10.97 5.88
C TYR A 69 2.82 11.64 6.84
N SER A 70 3.11 12.89 7.21
CA SER A 70 2.39 13.63 8.26
C SER A 70 0.89 13.78 7.98
N GLU A 71 0.55 13.88 6.70
CA GLU A 71 -0.79 13.99 6.14
C GLU A 71 -1.59 12.69 6.30
N ASN A 72 -0.93 11.54 6.17
CA ASN A 72 -1.56 10.24 6.38
C ASN A 72 -1.79 9.99 7.89
N MET A 73 -0.82 10.33 8.73
CA MET A 73 -1.01 10.34 10.19
C MET A 73 -2.10 11.32 10.62
N ALA A 74 -2.23 12.48 9.97
CA ALA A 74 -3.34 13.41 10.20
C ALA A 74 -4.69 12.80 9.78
N TRP A 75 -4.77 12.11 8.64
CA TRP A 75 -5.97 11.37 8.24
C TRP A 75 -6.35 10.29 9.26
N VAL A 76 -5.39 9.48 9.73
CA VAL A 76 -5.60 8.50 10.82
C VAL A 76 -6.05 9.18 12.11
N LYS A 77 -5.56 10.39 12.43
CA LYS A 77 -6.02 11.19 13.59
C LYS A 77 -7.45 11.74 13.42
N CYS A 78 -7.89 12.02 12.19
CA CYS A 78 -9.24 12.52 11.89
C CYS A 78 -10.35 11.45 11.81
N LEU A 79 -10.03 10.15 11.90
CA LEU A 79 -11.05 9.08 11.94
C LEU A 79 -11.99 9.24 13.15
N SER A 80 -13.28 8.92 12.96
CA SER A 80 -14.31 9.07 14.00
C SER A 80 -14.12 8.08 15.15
N THR A 81 -14.08 8.61 16.38
CA THR A 81 -13.99 7.84 17.64
C THR A 81 -15.32 7.21 18.09
N VAL A 82 -16.40 7.36 17.31
CA VAL A 82 -17.73 6.84 17.65
C VAL A 82 -18.30 5.93 16.56
N ARG A 83 -18.17 6.31 15.27
CA ARG A 83 -18.84 5.64 14.15
C ARG A 83 -18.49 4.16 13.97
N TYR A 84 -17.29 3.76 14.41
CA TYR A 84 -16.70 2.44 14.12
C TYR A 84 -16.50 1.55 15.36
N LYS A 85 -16.97 1.98 16.54
CA LYS A 85 -16.74 1.32 17.85
C LYS A 85 -17.38 -0.08 18.02
N LYS A 86 -17.96 -0.64 16.95
CA LYS A 86 -18.53 -2.01 16.85
C LYS A 86 -18.08 -2.76 15.60
N ASP A 87 -17.10 -2.22 14.86
CA ASP A 87 -16.70 -2.74 13.56
C ASP A 87 -15.34 -3.45 13.64
N VAL A 88 -15.09 -4.33 12.67
CA VAL A 88 -13.78 -4.93 12.43
C VAL A 88 -13.01 -4.10 11.42
N LEU A 89 -11.73 -3.85 11.68
CA LEU A 89 -10.76 -3.36 10.71
C LEU A 89 -9.70 -4.44 10.43
N LEU A 90 -9.42 -4.69 9.15
CA LEU A 90 -8.25 -5.44 8.70
C LEU A 90 -7.21 -4.45 8.17
N VAL A 91 -5.99 -4.50 8.70
CA VAL A 91 -4.85 -3.67 8.29
C VAL A 91 -3.84 -4.57 7.58
N ALA A 92 -3.83 -4.51 6.26
CA ALA A 92 -3.06 -5.41 5.38
C ALA A 92 -1.74 -4.76 4.92
N GLY A 93 -0.89 -4.41 5.89
CA GLY A 93 0.49 -3.99 5.67
C GLY A 93 0.72 -2.51 5.36
N ASP A 94 2.01 -2.16 5.40
CA ASP A 94 2.61 -0.87 5.06
C ASP A 94 1.99 0.30 5.85
N VAL A 95 1.96 0.14 7.18
CA VAL A 95 1.43 1.09 8.16
C VAL A 95 2.41 2.22 8.46
N ALA A 96 3.67 1.89 8.73
CA ALA A 96 4.74 2.86 8.98
C ALA A 96 6.12 2.20 8.94
N GLU A 97 7.14 2.93 8.48
CA GLU A 97 8.53 2.49 8.55
C GLU A 97 9.12 2.69 9.95
N THR A 98 8.71 3.73 10.68
CA THR A 98 9.20 3.94 12.06
C THR A 98 8.27 3.32 13.10
N TYR A 99 8.86 2.67 14.11
CA TYR A 99 8.16 2.05 15.25
C TYR A 99 7.25 3.05 15.98
N ASN A 100 7.69 4.30 16.12
CA ASN A 100 6.92 5.32 16.83
C ASN A 100 5.64 5.73 16.07
N ASN A 101 5.71 5.86 14.74
CA ASN A 101 4.51 6.12 13.92
C ASN A 101 3.62 4.88 13.85
N PHE A 102 4.20 3.68 13.74
CA PHE A 102 3.46 2.41 13.79
C PHE A 102 2.62 2.29 15.07
N LEU A 103 3.27 2.45 16.23
CA LEU A 103 2.64 2.32 17.54
C LEU A 103 1.52 3.36 17.72
N LEU A 104 1.74 4.61 17.29
CA LEU A 104 0.73 5.66 17.33
C LEU A 104 -0.45 5.37 16.39
N ALA A 105 -0.19 4.96 15.14
CA ALA A 105 -1.22 4.63 14.17
C ALA A 105 -2.08 3.44 14.65
N MET A 106 -1.45 2.35 15.08
CA MET A 106 -2.15 1.14 15.53
C MET A 106 -2.93 1.38 16.83
N SER A 107 -2.40 2.18 17.76
CA SER A 107 -3.14 2.63 18.96
C SER A 107 -4.38 3.46 18.60
N LEU A 108 -4.23 4.42 17.68
CA LEU A 108 -5.33 5.24 17.18
C LEU A 108 -6.38 4.43 16.40
N LEU A 109 -6.00 3.39 15.68
CA LEU A 109 -6.96 2.48 15.03
C LEU A 109 -7.66 1.57 16.06
N LYS A 110 -6.92 1.07 17.06
CA LYS A 110 -7.44 0.18 18.10
C LYS A 110 -8.43 0.86 19.04
N ASP A 111 -8.30 2.16 19.33
CA ASP A 111 -9.35 2.90 20.01
C ASP A 111 -10.67 2.84 19.22
N ARG A 112 -10.62 3.12 17.92
CA ARG A 112 -11.83 3.44 17.14
C ARG A 112 -12.62 2.23 16.67
N PHE A 113 -11.97 1.10 16.44
CA PHE A 113 -12.57 -0.14 15.97
C PHE A 113 -12.56 -1.20 17.07
N GLU A 114 -13.64 -1.97 17.20
CA GLU A 114 -13.76 -2.98 18.25
C GLU A 114 -12.69 -4.07 18.09
N HIS A 115 -12.49 -4.51 16.85
CA HIS A 115 -11.42 -5.45 16.49
C HIS A 115 -10.54 -4.85 15.39
N VAL A 116 -9.23 -5.05 15.52
CA VAL A 116 -8.24 -4.59 14.55
C VAL A 116 -7.29 -5.74 14.30
N PHE A 117 -7.27 -6.26 13.09
CA PHE A 117 -6.32 -7.27 12.65
C PHE A 117 -5.16 -6.62 11.89
N PHE A 118 -3.96 -7.19 12.01
CA PHE A 118 -2.77 -6.71 11.33
C PHE A 118 -1.99 -7.84 10.65
N VAL A 119 -1.56 -7.59 9.42
CA VAL A 119 -0.53 -8.32 8.68
C VAL A 119 0.56 -7.31 8.32
N PRO A 120 1.85 -7.60 8.58
CA PRO A 120 2.94 -6.71 8.19
C PRO A 120 3.19 -6.73 6.68
N GLY A 121 3.46 -5.56 6.12
CA GLY A 121 3.99 -5.40 4.76
C GLY A 121 5.51 -5.26 4.74
N ASN A 122 6.08 -4.97 3.56
CA ASN A 122 7.51 -4.78 3.39
C ASN A 122 8.04 -3.51 4.07
N HIS A 123 7.29 -2.40 4.02
CA HIS A 123 7.70 -1.09 4.55
C HIS A 123 7.74 -1.10 6.08
N ASP A 124 6.82 -1.86 6.70
CA ASP A 124 6.83 -2.11 8.15
C ASP A 124 8.15 -2.76 8.60
N LEU A 125 8.79 -3.59 7.76
CA LEU A 125 10.00 -4.34 8.08
C LEU A 125 11.32 -3.72 7.58
N TRP A 126 11.31 -2.54 6.95
CA TRP A 126 12.55 -1.87 6.55
C TRP A 126 13.32 -1.35 7.77
N CYS A 127 14.55 -1.84 7.98
CA CYS A 127 15.43 -1.41 9.06
C CYS A 127 16.20 -0.15 8.64
N ARG A 128 15.78 1.02 9.13
CA ARG A 128 16.56 2.26 8.99
C ARG A 128 17.86 2.15 9.79
N ARG A 129 18.95 2.70 9.23
CA ARG A 129 20.25 2.80 9.91
C ARG A 129 20.34 3.98 10.87
N GLU A 130 19.28 4.80 10.95
CA GLU A 130 19.23 6.06 11.67
C GLU A 130 17.97 6.08 12.54
N GLY A 131 18.15 6.23 13.85
CA GLY A 131 17.07 6.40 14.84
C GLY A 131 16.53 5.13 15.50
N GLU A 132 16.53 3.98 14.81
CA GLU A 132 15.96 2.72 15.32
C GLU A 132 16.98 1.56 15.22
N ASN A 133 17.53 1.14 16.36
CA ASN A 133 18.63 0.18 16.45
C ASN A 133 18.14 -1.28 16.41
N TYR A 134 17.51 -1.69 15.30
CA TYR A 134 17.21 -3.10 15.03
C TYR A 134 18.41 -3.81 14.39
N LEU A 135 18.71 -5.03 14.83
CA LEU A 135 19.73 -5.91 14.26
C LEU A 135 19.34 -6.38 12.85
N ASP A 136 18.07 -6.79 12.68
CA ASP A 136 17.50 -7.24 11.42
C ASP A 136 15.97 -7.05 11.37
N SER A 137 15.36 -7.45 10.25
CA SER A 137 13.91 -7.35 10.00
C SER A 137 13.07 -8.37 10.77
N ILE A 138 13.66 -9.43 11.32
CA ILE A 138 12.98 -10.44 12.14
C ILE A 138 12.86 -9.93 13.59
N GLU A 139 13.90 -9.29 14.14
CA GLU A 139 13.80 -8.56 15.40
C GLU A 139 12.76 -7.43 15.31
N LYS A 140 12.80 -6.65 14.21
CA LYS A 140 11.79 -5.61 13.97
C LYS A 140 10.38 -6.20 13.87
N LEU A 141 10.18 -7.29 13.11
CA LEU A 141 8.91 -8.01 13.02
C LEU A 141 8.39 -8.43 14.40
N ASN A 142 9.22 -9.10 15.21
CA ASN A 142 8.84 -9.52 16.56
C ASN A 142 8.44 -8.32 17.43
N THR A 143 9.18 -7.21 17.34
CA THR A 143 8.88 -5.97 18.06
C THR A 143 7.53 -5.36 17.67
N LEU A 144 7.18 -5.35 16.38
CA LEU A 144 5.86 -4.91 15.90
C LEU A 144 4.75 -5.86 16.36
N LEU A 145 4.98 -7.17 16.34
CA LEU A 145 4.00 -8.17 16.80
C LEU A 145 3.73 -8.06 18.31
N ASP A 146 4.74 -7.77 19.12
CA ASP A 146 4.57 -7.54 20.57
C ASP A 146 3.93 -6.18 20.88
N ALA A 147 4.20 -5.14 20.08
CA ALA A 147 3.44 -3.89 20.14
C ALA A 147 1.96 -4.10 19.79
N CYS A 148 1.64 -4.88 18.75
CA CYS A 148 0.28 -5.29 18.45
C CYS A 148 -0.36 -6.07 19.60
N ARG A 149 0.37 -7.02 20.20
CA ARG A 149 -0.08 -7.80 21.36
C ARG A 149 -0.42 -6.90 22.55
N GLY A 150 0.45 -5.94 22.88
CA GLY A 150 0.26 -4.99 23.98
C GLY A 150 -0.91 -4.03 23.77
N LEU A 151 -1.21 -3.66 22.51
CA LEU A 151 -2.40 -2.90 22.15
C LEU A 151 -3.68 -3.75 22.07
N GLY A 152 -3.60 -5.07 22.03
CA GLY A 152 -4.75 -5.94 21.76
C GLY A 152 -5.20 -5.91 20.29
N VAL A 153 -4.27 -5.66 19.37
CA VAL A 153 -4.42 -5.85 17.91
C VAL A 153 -4.22 -7.35 17.61
N GLN A 154 -5.10 -7.91 16.78
CA GLN A 154 -5.08 -9.32 16.40
C GLN A 154 -4.04 -9.58 15.30
N THR A 155 -3.07 -10.46 15.56
CA THR A 155 -2.05 -10.90 14.59
C THR A 155 -2.09 -12.41 14.34
N SER A 156 -3.15 -13.07 14.82
CA SER A 156 -3.38 -14.52 14.73
C SER A 156 -4.82 -14.83 14.31
N PRO A 157 -5.11 -16.08 13.87
CA PRO A 157 -6.46 -16.47 13.45
C PRO A 157 -7.50 -16.35 14.58
N LYS A 158 -8.67 -15.78 14.26
CA LYS A 158 -9.79 -15.58 15.21
C LYS A 158 -11.13 -15.64 14.49
N VAL A 159 -12.17 -16.13 15.17
CA VAL A 159 -13.57 -16.00 14.72
C VAL A 159 -14.23 -14.78 15.40
N VAL A 160 -14.99 -14.01 14.63
CA VAL A 160 -15.78 -12.86 15.07
C VAL A 160 -17.18 -13.03 14.49
N ASP A 161 -18.21 -13.16 15.33
CA ASP A 161 -19.62 -13.33 14.93
C ASP A 161 -19.85 -14.36 13.80
N GLY A 162 -19.10 -15.48 13.85
CA GLY A 162 -19.12 -16.55 12.86
C GLY A 162 -18.18 -16.37 11.67
N LEU A 163 -17.66 -15.16 11.42
CA LEU A 163 -16.64 -14.89 10.40
C LEU A 163 -15.25 -15.31 10.90
N GLY A 164 -14.62 -16.28 10.22
CA GLY A 164 -13.23 -16.64 10.44
C GLY A 164 -12.28 -15.66 9.73
N ILE A 165 -11.36 -15.06 10.49
CA ILE A 165 -10.33 -14.14 9.98
C ILE A 165 -8.96 -14.77 10.25
N ILE A 166 -8.12 -14.85 9.21
CA ILE A 166 -6.82 -15.53 9.23
C ILE A 166 -5.75 -14.57 8.69
N PRO A 167 -5.04 -13.84 9.57
CA PRO A 167 -3.82 -13.12 9.19
C PRO A 167 -2.76 -14.10 8.67
N LEU A 168 -2.12 -13.77 7.54
CA LEU A 168 -1.09 -14.60 6.90
C LEU A 168 0.20 -13.80 6.72
N PHE A 169 1.31 -14.28 7.27
CA PHE A 169 2.64 -13.68 7.08
C PHE A 169 3.34 -14.31 5.87
N SER A 170 2.75 -14.11 4.70
CA SER A 170 3.23 -14.66 3.43
C SER A 170 4.20 -13.69 2.74
N TRP A 171 5.49 -14.02 2.76
CA TRP A 171 6.53 -13.29 2.04
C TRP A 171 6.73 -13.83 0.62
N TYR A 172 7.22 -12.97 -0.28
CA TYR A 172 7.61 -13.36 -1.63
C TYR A 172 8.86 -14.26 -1.60
N HIS A 173 8.89 -15.24 -2.51
CA HIS A 173 10.06 -16.07 -2.79
C HIS A 173 10.44 -15.90 -4.26
N GLU A 174 11.73 -15.84 -4.56
CA GLU A 174 12.20 -15.76 -5.94
C GLU A 174 11.95 -17.11 -6.64
N VAL A 175 11.10 -17.10 -7.67
CA VAL A 175 10.91 -18.27 -8.53
C VAL A 175 12.09 -18.33 -9.49
N ILE A 176 13.11 -19.11 -9.12
CA ILE A 176 14.24 -19.43 -10.00
C ILE A 176 13.71 -20.25 -11.19
N GLY A 177 13.94 -19.74 -12.41
CA GLY A 177 13.54 -20.36 -13.68
C GLY A 177 14.60 -20.20 -14.75
#